data_AF-X6JRN4-F1
#
_entry.id   AF-X6JRN4-F1
#
_cell.length_a   1.000
_cell.length_b   1.000
_cell.length_c   1.000
_cell.angle_alpha   90.00
_cell.angle_beta   90.00
_cell.angle_gamma   90.00
#
_symmetry.space_group_name_H-M   'P 1'
#
loop_
_entity.id
_entity.type
_entity.pdbx_description
1 polymer ?
#
loop_
_entity_poly.entity_id
_entity_poly.type
_entity_poly.pdbx_seq_one_letter_code
_entity_poly.pdbx_strand_id
1 'polypeptide(L)'
;MTADAFLLYGTRVVEAEPVRLSAGLLSADFVNGNLRTIRYGGIEVLRAIAYIVRDRDWGTYEPELTDLAVDQDADSFSVSYSASCLAPGGSRLDLRATIKGSANGHLVFDVSAVPESDFETNRCGFCILHPIAGLSGSPVTVEHTDGSLVAAKLPLLIDPWQPFKDLRAITHEVRPGITAECRMEGDTFEMEDQRNWSDASYKTYVRPLALPWPYVLPAGQTVSQTVSLRITGEGGMPAAASAAEPVSVELGETGQRLPDLGVIIYPDEVEAALANLSTLTKLGPQQLVFHYDPTRGHGLEALQSYARLTAAYPVQTTLECVVACAGDLDAELSAVANLVRQAGLKLSAIAVSPSVDRQSTPPGSAWPDCPPLEDVYAAARRAFPGIKLGGGMFSYFTELNRKRVPAGLLDFITHCTCPIVHAADDLSVMQSLEALPFITASARAIFGAKPYRIGPSTIAMRQNPYGGATKPNPEGQRIAMADRDPRHAGLFAAAWAIGYAARVASAGLELLTLSGFAGPFGVLAASGEPVAEGAPRPIFDAIKGLCEMAGLAYVAARTSDQTKVLALAGRSASGKTVAWLANLTADDVTVDISAFGRGQLVMTPYAITRIG
;
A
#
# COMPACT_ATOMS: atom_id res chain seq x y z
N MET A 1 -25.83 -11.50 14.08
CA MET A 1 -26.19 -10.24 13.37
C MET A 1 -24.95 -9.85 12.60
N THR A 2 -25.00 -9.82 11.27
CA THR A 2 -23.91 -9.27 10.46
C THR A 2 -23.75 -7.80 10.82
N ALA A 3 -22.53 -7.37 11.14
CA ALA A 3 -22.26 -5.95 11.42
C ALA A 3 -22.67 -5.09 10.23
N ASP A 4 -23.16 -3.87 10.47
CA ASP A 4 -23.49 -2.93 9.39
C ASP A 4 -22.23 -2.65 8.56
N ALA A 5 -22.27 -2.98 7.26
CA ALA A 5 -21.16 -2.76 6.32
C ALA A 5 -20.67 -1.31 6.35
N PHE A 6 -21.57 -0.36 6.59
CA PHE A 6 -21.21 1.04 6.73
C PHE A 6 -20.27 1.30 7.92
N LEU A 7 -20.47 0.62 9.05
CA LEU A 7 -19.59 0.77 10.23
C LEU A 7 -18.20 0.16 9.96
N LEU A 8 -18.14 -0.95 9.22
CA LEU A 8 -16.88 -1.63 8.91
C LEU A 8 -16.09 -0.85 7.86
N TYR A 9 -16.74 -0.43 6.77
CA TYR A 9 -16.08 0.03 5.55
C TYR A 9 -16.39 1.48 5.18
N GLY A 10 -17.21 2.20 5.95
CA GLY A 10 -17.67 3.56 5.62
C GLY A 10 -18.54 3.65 4.36
N THR A 11 -18.94 2.51 3.79
CA THR A 11 -19.84 2.39 2.64
C THR A 11 -20.73 1.17 2.79
N ARG A 12 -21.93 1.22 2.21
CA ARG A 12 -22.84 0.07 2.09
C ARG A 12 -22.61 -0.74 0.81
N VAL A 13 -21.75 -0.25 -0.08
CA VAL A 13 -21.33 -1.00 -1.26
C VAL A 13 -20.53 -2.21 -0.76
N VAL A 14 -21.02 -3.40 -1.04
CA VAL A 14 -20.37 -4.68 -0.73
C VAL A 14 -19.58 -5.16 -1.95
N GLU A 15 -18.43 -5.80 -1.69
CA GLU A 15 -17.66 -6.46 -2.74
C GLU A 15 -18.36 -7.74 -3.20
N ALA A 16 -18.03 -8.21 -4.40
CA ALA A 16 -18.50 -9.50 -4.89
C ALA A 16 -17.95 -10.63 -4.01
N GLU A 17 -18.83 -11.53 -3.54
CA GLU A 17 -18.41 -12.70 -2.77
C GLU A 17 -17.59 -13.66 -3.65
N PRO A 18 -16.39 -14.07 -3.21
CA PRO A 18 -15.59 -15.01 -3.98
C PRO A 18 -16.22 -16.41 -4.03
N VAL A 19 -16.11 -17.07 -5.18
CA VAL A 19 -16.47 -18.48 -5.35
C VAL A 19 -15.24 -19.35 -5.07
N ARG A 20 -15.29 -20.14 -4.00
CA ARG A 20 -14.21 -21.08 -3.67
C ARG A 20 -14.17 -22.24 -4.67
N LEU A 21 -13.08 -22.36 -5.41
CA LEU A 21 -12.75 -23.48 -6.28
C LEU A 21 -11.80 -24.43 -5.56
N SER A 22 -11.94 -25.74 -5.78
CA SER A 22 -11.14 -26.78 -5.12
C SER A 22 -11.09 -28.06 -5.96
N ALA A 23 -9.91 -28.69 -5.98
CA ALA A 23 -9.66 -29.98 -6.60
C ALA A 23 -8.55 -30.68 -5.81
N GLY A 24 -8.88 -31.73 -5.06
CA GLY A 24 -7.94 -32.34 -4.11
C GLY A 24 -7.34 -31.32 -3.13
N LEU A 25 -6.02 -31.15 -3.17
CA LEU A 25 -5.29 -30.19 -2.32
C LEU A 25 -5.23 -28.77 -2.89
N LEU A 26 -5.54 -28.59 -4.18
CA LEU A 26 -5.54 -27.30 -4.85
C LEU A 26 -6.83 -26.55 -4.52
N SER A 27 -6.72 -25.26 -4.18
CA SER A 27 -7.87 -24.37 -4.03
C SER A 27 -7.55 -22.95 -4.48
N ALA A 28 -8.57 -22.20 -4.90
CA ALA A 28 -8.46 -20.79 -5.29
C ALA A 28 -9.80 -20.08 -5.07
N ASP A 29 -9.78 -18.77 -4.90
CA ASP A 29 -10.99 -17.94 -4.85
C ASP A 29 -11.20 -17.24 -6.20
N PHE A 30 -12.31 -17.53 -6.87
CA PHE A 30 -12.70 -16.86 -8.12
C PHE A 30 -13.52 -15.61 -7.82
N VAL A 31 -13.07 -14.46 -8.31
CA VAL A 31 -13.75 -13.17 -8.12
C VAL A 31 -13.53 -12.28 -9.34
N ASN A 32 -14.61 -11.76 -9.91
CA ASN A 32 -14.60 -10.84 -11.07
C ASN A 32 -13.70 -11.31 -12.22
N GLY A 33 -13.75 -12.61 -12.54
CA GLY A 33 -12.97 -13.19 -13.64
C GLY A 33 -11.54 -13.56 -13.26
N ASN A 34 -11.09 -13.26 -12.04
CA ASN A 34 -9.71 -13.47 -11.61
C ASN A 34 -9.64 -14.55 -10.53
N LEU A 35 -8.44 -15.10 -10.32
CA LEU A 35 -8.13 -16.00 -9.21
C LEU A 35 -7.36 -15.27 -8.13
N ARG A 36 -7.70 -15.54 -6.86
CA ARG A 36 -6.98 -15.08 -5.68
C ARG A 36 -6.72 -16.25 -4.73
N THR A 37 -5.82 -16.03 -3.77
CA THR A 37 -5.53 -16.97 -2.66
C THR A 37 -5.29 -18.41 -3.14
N ILE A 38 -4.55 -18.58 -4.23
CA ILE A 38 -4.30 -19.89 -4.83
C ILE A 38 -3.40 -20.69 -3.88
N ARG A 39 -3.95 -21.77 -3.34
CA ARG A 39 -3.36 -22.56 -2.26
C ARG A 39 -3.20 -24.02 -2.64
N TYR A 40 -2.20 -24.66 -2.04
CA TYR A 40 -2.01 -26.10 -2.08
C TYR A 40 -1.84 -26.64 -0.66
N GLY A 41 -2.79 -27.47 -0.20
CA GLY A 41 -2.83 -27.95 1.18
C GLY A 41 -2.87 -26.83 2.22
N GLY A 42 -3.58 -25.73 1.90
CA GLY A 42 -3.73 -24.56 2.77
C GLY A 42 -2.60 -23.52 2.69
N ILE A 43 -1.46 -23.85 2.08
CA ILE A 43 -0.33 -22.92 1.90
C ILE A 43 -0.56 -22.06 0.66
N GLU A 44 -0.43 -20.73 0.77
CA GLU A 44 -0.52 -19.81 -0.37
C GLU A 44 0.66 -20.01 -1.33
N VAL A 45 0.36 -20.35 -2.58
CA VAL A 45 1.34 -20.61 -3.65
C VAL A 45 1.44 -19.40 -4.58
N LEU A 46 0.29 -18.92 -5.04
CA LEU A 46 0.16 -17.66 -5.76
C LEU A 46 -0.92 -16.82 -5.08
N ARG A 47 -0.66 -15.52 -4.96
CA ARG A 47 -1.60 -14.58 -4.36
C ARG A 47 -2.75 -14.26 -5.31
N ALA A 48 -2.45 -14.08 -6.59
CA ALA A 48 -3.47 -13.85 -7.61
C ALA A 48 -2.99 -14.20 -9.02
N ILE A 49 -3.94 -14.54 -9.90
CA ILE A 49 -3.77 -14.57 -11.35
C ILE A 49 -4.93 -13.78 -11.95
N ALA A 50 -4.62 -12.68 -12.64
CA ALA A 50 -5.62 -11.78 -13.19
C ALA A 50 -5.29 -11.39 -14.63
N TYR A 51 -6.31 -11.31 -15.49
CA TYR A 51 -6.15 -10.79 -16.86
C TYR A 51 -6.58 -9.33 -16.89
N ILE A 52 -5.62 -8.43 -17.04
CA ILE A 52 -5.80 -7.00 -16.81
C ILE A 52 -5.78 -6.24 -18.14
N VAL A 53 -6.78 -5.37 -18.34
CA VAL A 53 -6.83 -4.41 -19.44
C VAL A 53 -6.72 -3.00 -18.87
N ARG A 54 -5.77 -2.19 -19.34
CA ARG A 54 -5.56 -0.80 -18.91
C ARG A 54 -5.61 0.21 -20.04
N ASP A 55 -6.25 1.34 -19.79
CA ASP A 55 -6.27 2.50 -20.67
C ASP A 55 -4.93 3.26 -20.68
N ARG A 56 -4.87 4.36 -21.45
CA ARG A 56 -3.67 5.21 -21.57
C ARG A 56 -3.22 5.88 -20.27
N ASP A 57 -4.11 6.04 -19.30
CA ASP A 57 -3.87 6.67 -18.00
C ASP A 57 -3.67 5.62 -16.90
N TRP A 58 -3.41 4.36 -17.28
CA TRP A 58 -3.26 3.21 -16.40
C TRP A 58 -4.52 2.86 -15.58
N GLY A 59 -5.69 3.38 -15.97
CA GLY A 59 -6.97 2.95 -15.45
C GLY A 59 -7.28 1.52 -15.86
N THR A 60 -7.62 0.66 -14.89
CA THR A 60 -8.04 -0.72 -15.16
C THR A 60 -9.53 -0.74 -15.55
N TYR A 61 -9.86 -1.40 -16.66
CA TYR A 61 -11.25 -1.69 -17.00
C TYR A 61 -11.81 -2.79 -16.09
N GLU A 62 -13.05 -2.64 -15.66
CA GLU A 62 -13.79 -3.64 -14.89
C GLU A 62 -14.96 -4.18 -15.74
N PRO A 63 -14.72 -5.17 -16.62
CA PRO A 63 -15.75 -5.68 -17.50
C PRO A 63 -16.74 -6.57 -16.75
N GLU A 64 -18.03 -6.45 -17.08
CA GLU A 64 -19.05 -7.40 -16.63
C GLU A 64 -18.82 -8.77 -17.29
N LEU A 65 -18.99 -9.83 -16.51
CA LEU A 65 -18.89 -11.21 -17.01
C LEU A 65 -20.24 -11.66 -17.56
N THR A 66 -20.23 -12.27 -18.74
CA THR A 66 -21.39 -12.96 -19.34
C THR A 66 -21.06 -14.43 -19.56
N ASP A 67 -22.10 -15.25 -19.71
CA ASP A 67 -21.94 -16.70 -19.98
C ASP A 67 -21.07 -17.43 -18.95
N LEU A 68 -21.10 -16.98 -17.69
CA LEU A 68 -20.32 -17.58 -16.62
C LEU A 68 -20.87 -18.97 -16.31
N ALA A 69 -20.03 -19.99 -16.50
CA ALA A 69 -20.28 -21.37 -16.10
C ALA A 69 -19.17 -21.82 -15.15
N VAL A 70 -19.57 -22.47 -14.04
CA VAL A 70 -18.68 -23.02 -13.03
C VAL A 70 -19.09 -24.47 -12.79
N ASP A 71 -18.22 -25.40 -13.14
CA ASP A 71 -18.38 -26.84 -12.91
C ASP A 71 -17.30 -27.31 -11.94
N GLN A 72 -17.67 -28.08 -10.92
CA GLN A 72 -16.74 -28.57 -9.91
C GLN A 72 -17.13 -29.95 -9.40
N ASP A 73 -16.14 -30.82 -9.24
CA ASP A 73 -16.22 -32.09 -8.55
C ASP A 73 -15.08 -32.21 -7.50
N ALA A 74 -14.86 -33.41 -6.95
CA ALA A 74 -13.84 -33.61 -5.92
C ALA A 74 -12.40 -33.48 -6.44
N ASP A 75 -12.18 -33.87 -7.71
CA ASP A 75 -10.85 -34.01 -8.32
C ASP A 75 -10.56 -32.94 -9.37
N SER A 76 -11.55 -32.13 -9.75
CA SER A 76 -11.41 -31.09 -10.77
C SER A 76 -12.41 -29.93 -10.63
N PHE A 77 -12.05 -28.79 -11.21
CA PHE A 77 -12.98 -27.69 -11.47
C PHE A 77 -12.70 -27.06 -12.84
N SER A 78 -13.74 -26.47 -13.43
CA SER A 78 -13.69 -25.71 -14.67
C SER A 78 -14.54 -24.46 -14.54
N VAL A 79 -14.01 -23.31 -14.96
CA VAL A 79 -14.74 -22.05 -15.09
C VAL A 79 -14.60 -21.56 -16.53
N SER A 80 -15.67 -21.05 -17.12
CA SER A 80 -15.63 -20.36 -18.40
C SER A 80 -16.51 -19.12 -18.37
N TYR A 81 -16.08 -18.04 -19.03
CA TYR A 81 -16.87 -16.83 -19.17
C TYR A 81 -16.45 -16.01 -20.40
N SER A 82 -17.34 -15.11 -20.81
CA SER A 82 -17.05 -14.02 -21.75
C SER A 82 -17.04 -12.69 -21.00
N ALA A 83 -16.31 -11.70 -21.49
CA ALA A 83 -16.29 -10.35 -20.93
C ALA A 83 -15.97 -9.33 -22.03
N SER A 84 -16.26 -8.04 -21.81
CA SER A 84 -15.89 -7.01 -22.79
C SER A 84 -15.51 -5.69 -22.14
N CYS A 85 -14.44 -5.07 -22.64
CA CYS A 85 -14.03 -3.72 -22.27
C CYS A 85 -14.48 -2.72 -23.34
N LEU A 86 -15.13 -1.63 -22.92
CA LEU A 86 -15.53 -0.54 -23.80
C LEU A 86 -14.68 0.70 -23.48
N ALA A 87 -13.85 1.12 -24.44
CA ALA A 87 -13.07 2.35 -24.32
C ALA A 87 -13.97 3.60 -24.47
N PRO A 88 -13.58 4.76 -23.89
CA PRO A 88 -14.35 6.00 -24.02
C PRO A 88 -14.64 6.44 -25.47
N GLY A 89 -13.80 6.03 -26.43
CA GLY A 89 -13.98 6.30 -27.86
C GLY A 89 -14.89 5.30 -28.59
N GLY A 90 -15.48 4.34 -27.89
CA GLY A 90 -16.36 3.31 -28.46
C GLY A 90 -15.66 2.05 -28.95
N SER A 91 -14.32 1.99 -28.97
CA SER A 91 -13.59 0.74 -29.28
C SER A 91 -13.90 -0.33 -28.25
N ARG A 92 -14.21 -1.54 -28.74
CA ARG A 92 -14.59 -2.70 -27.93
C ARG A 92 -13.52 -3.78 -28.02
N LEU A 93 -13.19 -4.35 -26.86
CA LEU A 93 -12.33 -5.54 -26.74
C LEU A 93 -13.14 -6.66 -26.12
N ASP A 94 -13.34 -7.75 -26.84
CA ASP A 94 -14.01 -8.95 -26.35
C ASP A 94 -13.00 -9.96 -25.79
N LEU A 95 -13.34 -10.59 -24.67
CA LEU A 95 -12.53 -11.56 -23.96
C LEU A 95 -13.31 -12.88 -23.82
N ARG A 96 -12.64 -14.00 -23.99
CA ARG A 96 -13.12 -15.34 -23.58
C ARG A 96 -12.08 -16.01 -22.72
N ALA A 97 -12.51 -16.59 -21.63
CA ALA A 97 -11.65 -17.16 -20.61
C ALA A 97 -12.06 -18.58 -20.24
N THR A 98 -11.07 -19.44 -19.98
CA THR A 98 -11.27 -20.73 -19.33
C THR A 98 -10.26 -20.96 -18.23
N ILE A 99 -10.71 -21.48 -17.10
CA ILE A 99 -9.88 -21.83 -15.95
C ILE A 99 -10.14 -23.30 -15.63
N LYS A 100 -9.09 -24.11 -15.48
CA LYS A 100 -9.22 -25.53 -15.14
C LYS A 100 -8.23 -25.89 -14.04
N GLY A 101 -8.70 -26.55 -13.00
CA GLY A 101 -7.86 -27.08 -11.93
C GLY A 101 -8.10 -28.57 -11.71
N SER A 102 -7.06 -29.31 -11.31
CA SER A 102 -7.15 -30.73 -11.00
C SER A 102 -6.37 -31.14 -9.75
N ALA A 103 -6.79 -32.24 -9.13
CA ALA A 103 -6.25 -32.76 -7.86
C ALA A 103 -4.76 -33.14 -7.92
N ASN A 104 -4.21 -33.34 -9.12
CA ASN A 104 -2.78 -33.55 -9.33
C ASN A 104 -1.94 -32.25 -9.21
N GLY A 105 -2.53 -31.13 -8.78
CA GLY A 105 -1.82 -29.87 -8.57
C GLY A 105 -1.60 -29.05 -9.85
N HIS A 106 -2.39 -29.29 -10.90
CA HIS A 106 -2.34 -28.52 -12.14
C HIS A 106 -3.49 -27.51 -12.19
N LEU A 107 -3.17 -26.27 -12.55
CA LEU A 107 -4.12 -25.17 -12.78
C LEU A 107 -3.74 -24.47 -14.09
N VAL A 108 -4.71 -24.28 -14.99
CA VAL A 108 -4.52 -23.57 -16.26
C VAL A 108 -5.55 -22.45 -16.35
N PHE A 109 -5.10 -21.26 -16.72
CA PHE A 109 -5.95 -20.11 -17.01
C PHE A 109 -5.60 -19.60 -18.42
N ASP A 110 -6.53 -19.81 -19.36
CA ASP A 110 -6.44 -19.40 -20.76
C ASP A 110 -7.35 -18.21 -21.02
N VAL A 111 -6.87 -17.22 -21.76
CA VAL A 111 -7.67 -16.09 -22.25
C VAL A 111 -7.37 -15.81 -23.71
N SER A 112 -8.43 -15.58 -24.49
CA SER A 112 -8.35 -15.00 -25.84
C SER A 112 -9.05 -13.64 -25.87
N ALA A 113 -8.34 -12.61 -26.33
CA ALA A 113 -8.83 -11.26 -26.49
C ALA A 113 -8.90 -10.88 -27.97
N VAL A 114 -10.02 -10.32 -28.43
CA VAL A 114 -10.21 -9.89 -29.83
C VAL A 114 -10.80 -8.48 -29.85
N PRO A 115 -10.09 -7.50 -30.43
CA PRO A 115 -10.62 -6.15 -30.56
C PRO A 115 -11.53 -6.05 -31.79
N GLU A 116 -12.71 -5.42 -31.66
CA GLU A 116 -13.64 -5.22 -32.78
C GLU A 116 -13.10 -4.19 -33.78
N SER A 117 -12.48 -3.14 -33.25
CA SER A 117 -11.76 -2.08 -33.96
C SER A 117 -10.38 -1.92 -33.33
N ASP A 118 -9.50 -1.10 -33.90
CA ASP A 118 -8.21 -0.79 -33.27
C ASP A 118 -8.42 -0.33 -31.82
N PHE A 119 -7.75 -1.03 -30.90
CA PHE A 119 -7.91 -0.84 -29.46
C PHE A 119 -6.59 -0.39 -28.84
N GLU A 120 -6.56 0.85 -28.37
CA GLU A 120 -5.39 1.43 -27.71
C GLU A 120 -5.34 1.04 -26.23
N THR A 121 -4.18 0.61 -25.75
CA THR A 121 -4.00 0.13 -24.38
C THR A 121 -2.57 0.30 -23.88
N ASN A 122 -2.40 0.46 -22.57
CA ASN A 122 -1.09 0.32 -21.91
C ASN A 122 -0.81 -1.13 -21.50
N ARG A 123 -1.85 -1.96 -21.37
CA ARG A 123 -1.74 -3.36 -20.98
C ARG A 123 -3.00 -4.13 -21.36
N CYS A 124 -2.82 -5.25 -22.03
CA CYS A 124 -3.85 -6.28 -22.21
C CYS A 124 -3.17 -7.63 -21.99
N GLY A 125 -3.36 -8.22 -20.81
CA GLY A 125 -2.79 -9.52 -20.52
C GLY A 125 -2.63 -9.87 -19.03
N PHE A 126 -2.05 -11.04 -18.77
CA PHE A 126 -1.91 -11.57 -17.41
C PHE A 126 -0.97 -10.77 -16.50
N CYS A 127 -1.41 -10.61 -15.25
CA CYS A 127 -0.60 -10.28 -14.09
C CYS A 127 -0.71 -11.41 -13.08
N ILE A 128 0.42 -11.94 -12.62
CA ILE A 128 0.52 -12.99 -11.61
C ILE A 128 1.20 -12.40 -10.37
N LEU A 129 0.56 -12.52 -9.21
CA LEU A 129 1.08 -12.07 -7.93
C LEU A 129 1.62 -13.25 -7.14
N HIS A 130 2.91 -13.22 -6.81
CA HIS A 130 3.59 -14.17 -5.95
C HIS A 130 3.61 -13.62 -4.52
N PRO A 131 3.20 -14.39 -3.49
CA PRO A 131 3.16 -13.89 -2.12
C PRO A 131 4.56 -13.52 -1.61
N ILE A 132 4.67 -12.53 -0.72
CA ILE A 132 5.96 -12.15 -0.13
C ILE A 132 6.33 -13.03 1.08
N ALA A 133 5.32 -13.49 1.82
CA ALA A 133 5.49 -14.39 2.95
C ALA A 133 5.99 -15.75 2.44
N GLY A 134 7.10 -16.24 3.01
CA GLY A 134 7.75 -17.49 2.58
C GLY A 134 8.66 -17.38 1.36
N LEU A 135 8.46 -16.39 0.47
CA LEU A 135 9.25 -16.27 -0.77
C LEU A 135 10.31 -15.16 -0.77
N SER A 136 10.23 -14.15 0.10
CA SER A 136 11.26 -13.10 0.07
C SER A 136 12.66 -13.64 0.43
N GLY A 137 13.63 -13.41 -0.46
CA GLY A 137 14.98 -13.96 -0.32
C GLY A 137 15.12 -15.43 -0.70
N SER A 138 14.03 -16.12 -1.08
CA SER A 138 14.04 -17.56 -1.39
C SER A 138 14.71 -17.84 -2.73
N PRO A 139 15.30 -19.04 -2.90
CA PRO A 139 15.78 -19.48 -4.21
C PRO A 139 14.60 -19.70 -5.16
N VAL A 140 14.84 -19.40 -6.44
CA VAL A 140 13.91 -19.68 -7.55
C VAL A 140 14.71 -20.17 -8.75
N THR A 141 14.04 -20.92 -9.63
CA THR A 141 14.55 -21.22 -10.97
C THR A 141 13.74 -20.43 -11.99
N VAL A 142 14.42 -19.68 -12.84
CA VAL A 142 13.83 -18.86 -13.89
C VAL A 142 14.11 -19.51 -15.24
N GLU A 143 13.07 -19.75 -16.03
CA GLU A 143 13.18 -20.07 -17.46
C GLU A 143 12.94 -18.78 -18.25
N HIS A 144 13.88 -18.44 -19.12
CA HIS A 144 13.76 -17.31 -20.02
C HIS A 144 13.04 -17.69 -21.32
N THR A 145 12.58 -16.69 -22.08
CA THR A 145 11.88 -16.90 -23.36
C THR A 145 12.74 -17.56 -24.44
N ASP A 146 14.07 -17.53 -24.31
CA ASP A 146 15.02 -18.25 -25.16
C ASP A 146 15.24 -19.72 -24.73
N GLY A 147 14.58 -20.16 -23.65
CA GLY A 147 14.69 -21.50 -23.08
C GLY A 147 15.85 -21.69 -22.11
N SER A 148 16.65 -20.64 -21.84
CA SER A 148 17.71 -20.72 -20.84
C SER A 148 17.15 -20.81 -19.41
N LEU A 149 17.80 -21.60 -18.56
CA LEU A 149 17.43 -21.79 -17.17
C LEU A 149 18.48 -21.17 -16.25
N VAL A 150 18.03 -20.36 -15.30
CA VAL A 150 18.89 -19.65 -14.34
C VAL A 150 18.42 -19.89 -12.92
N ALA A 151 19.33 -20.35 -12.06
CA ALA A 151 19.10 -20.36 -10.62
C ALA A 151 19.29 -18.93 -10.09
N ALA A 152 18.28 -18.39 -9.41
CA ALA A 152 18.25 -17.04 -8.90
C ALA A 152 17.66 -16.98 -7.48
N LYS A 153 17.50 -15.76 -6.95
CA LYS A 153 16.79 -15.51 -5.69
C LYS A 153 15.83 -14.36 -5.87
N LEU A 154 14.64 -14.47 -5.26
CA LEU A 154 13.77 -13.31 -5.11
C LEU A 154 14.44 -12.28 -4.20
N PRO A 155 14.32 -10.96 -4.50
CA PRO A 155 14.97 -9.93 -3.70
C PRO A 155 14.55 -9.98 -2.22
N LEU A 156 15.51 -10.05 -1.29
CA LEU A 156 15.21 -9.91 0.13
C LEU A 156 14.86 -8.45 0.45
N LEU A 157 15.79 -7.54 0.12
CA LEU A 157 15.56 -6.10 0.10
C LEU A 157 14.84 -5.73 -1.19
N ILE A 158 14.06 -4.66 -1.15
CA ILE A 158 13.19 -4.26 -2.27
C ILE A 158 14.04 -3.77 -3.43
N ASP A 159 13.89 -4.42 -4.59
CA ASP A 159 14.54 -4.01 -5.83
C ASP A 159 13.76 -2.86 -6.46
N PRO A 160 14.35 -1.68 -6.73
CA PRO A 160 13.63 -0.55 -7.34
C PRO A 160 13.21 -0.77 -8.80
N TRP A 161 13.78 -1.78 -9.47
CA TRP A 161 13.60 -2.06 -10.90
C TRP A 161 12.98 -3.46 -11.12
N GLN A 162 13.14 -4.02 -12.32
CA GLN A 162 12.68 -5.38 -12.61
C GLN A 162 13.68 -6.43 -12.10
N PRO A 163 13.32 -7.29 -11.13
CA PRO A 163 14.22 -8.34 -10.67
C PRO A 163 14.55 -9.37 -11.76
N PHE A 164 13.56 -9.71 -12.59
CA PHE A 164 13.68 -10.67 -13.68
C PHE A 164 13.01 -10.14 -14.94
N LYS A 165 13.64 -10.39 -16.09
CA LYS A 165 13.16 -10.02 -17.42
C LYS A 165 13.09 -11.26 -18.32
N ASP A 166 12.40 -11.12 -19.43
CA ASP A 166 12.29 -12.16 -20.47
C ASP A 166 11.83 -13.50 -19.90
N LEU A 167 10.85 -13.49 -19.00
CA LEU A 167 10.34 -14.65 -18.27
C LEU A 167 9.43 -15.53 -19.14
N ARG A 168 9.68 -16.84 -19.12
CA ARG A 168 8.78 -17.90 -19.60
C ARG A 168 8.19 -18.73 -18.45
N ALA A 169 8.99 -19.01 -17.42
CA ALA A 169 8.50 -19.67 -16.21
C ALA A 169 9.30 -19.26 -14.97
N ILE A 170 8.67 -19.35 -13.80
CA ILE A 170 9.34 -19.22 -12.51
C ILE A 170 8.92 -20.37 -11.60
N THR A 171 9.91 -21.06 -11.04
CA THR A 171 9.71 -22.17 -10.10
C THR A 171 10.21 -21.79 -8.72
N HIS A 172 9.38 -21.96 -7.70
CA HIS A 172 9.73 -21.76 -6.31
C HIS A 172 9.36 -22.97 -5.44
N GLU A 173 10.03 -23.13 -4.32
CA GLU A 173 9.68 -24.13 -3.32
C GLU A 173 8.53 -23.60 -2.45
N VAL A 174 7.40 -24.31 -2.44
CA VAL A 174 6.22 -23.99 -1.60
C VAL A 174 6.51 -24.38 -0.15
N ARG A 175 7.17 -25.54 0.02
CA ARG A 175 7.68 -26.07 1.27
C ARG A 175 8.69 -27.19 0.96
N PRO A 176 9.49 -27.66 1.93
CA PRO A 176 10.46 -28.73 1.71
C PRO A 176 9.88 -29.92 0.92
N GLY A 177 10.43 -30.15 -0.29
CA GLY A 177 10.05 -31.26 -1.17
C GLY A 177 8.81 -31.03 -2.04
N ILE A 178 8.27 -29.81 -2.09
CA ILE A 178 7.15 -29.42 -2.96
C ILE A 178 7.46 -28.12 -3.68
N THR A 179 7.39 -28.18 -5.00
CA THR A 179 7.71 -27.05 -5.88
C THR A 179 6.49 -26.64 -6.70
N ALA A 180 6.38 -25.35 -6.96
CA ALA A 180 5.39 -24.76 -7.84
C ALA A 180 6.10 -24.08 -9.01
N GLU A 181 5.83 -24.55 -10.22
CA GLU A 181 6.22 -23.90 -11.47
C GLU A 181 5.03 -23.09 -12.01
N CYS A 182 5.24 -21.79 -12.22
CA CYS A 182 4.29 -20.94 -12.92
C CYS A 182 4.86 -20.62 -14.30
N ARG A 183 4.22 -21.15 -15.35
CA ARG A 183 4.55 -20.92 -16.76
C ARG A 183 3.58 -19.91 -17.35
N MET A 184 4.10 -18.95 -18.12
CA MET A 184 3.30 -17.95 -18.81
C MET A 184 3.55 -18.04 -20.31
N GLU A 185 2.52 -18.02 -21.13
CA GLU A 185 2.57 -18.19 -22.59
C GLU A 185 1.77 -17.10 -23.31
N GLY A 186 2.08 -16.89 -24.59
CA GLY A 186 1.42 -15.89 -25.44
C GLY A 186 2.15 -14.55 -25.58
N ASP A 187 3.15 -14.27 -24.74
CA ASP A 187 4.06 -13.11 -24.88
C ASP A 187 5.31 -13.29 -23.99
N THR A 188 6.10 -12.21 -23.86
CA THR A 188 7.21 -12.03 -22.94
C THR A 188 6.74 -11.38 -21.64
N PHE A 189 7.16 -11.94 -20.50
CA PHE A 189 6.81 -11.44 -19.18
C PHE A 189 8.05 -10.87 -18.47
N GLU A 190 7.84 -9.97 -17.52
CA GLU A 190 8.89 -9.52 -16.61
C GLU A 190 8.32 -9.37 -15.19
N MET A 191 9.20 -9.21 -14.21
CA MET A 191 8.83 -9.10 -12.80
C MET A 191 9.01 -7.67 -12.28
N GLU A 192 8.07 -7.22 -11.46
CA GLU A 192 8.18 -6.06 -10.58
C GLU A 192 8.18 -6.52 -9.12
N ASP A 193 9.01 -5.90 -8.30
CA ASP A 193 8.89 -5.98 -6.85
C ASP A 193 7.84 -4.96 -6.37
N GLN A 194 6.59 -5.40 -6.21
CA GLN A 194 5.49 -4.46 -5.91
C GLN A 194 5.52 -3.93 -4.48
N ARG A 195 6.40 -4.45 -3.62
CA ARG A 195 6.61 -3.89 -2.28
C ARG A 195 7.10 -2.43 -2.33
N ASN A 196 7.65 -1.97 -3.46
CA ASN A 196 7.93 -0.55 -3.68
C ASN A 196 6.69 0.35 -3.46
N TRP A 197 5.51 -0.14 -3.85
CA TRP A 197 4.22 0.54 -3.69
C TRP A 197 3.41 0.03 -2.49
N SER A 198 4.06 -0.66 -1.55
CA SER A 198 3.45 -1.36 -0.42
C SER A 198 2.51 -2.53 -0.76
N ASP A 199 2.41 -2.96 -2.03
CA ASP A 199 1.69 -4.20 -2.32
C ASP A 199 2.49 -5.39 -1.79
N ALA A 200 1.79 -6.37 -1.23
CA ALA A 200 2.41 -7.54 -0.63
C ALA A 200 2.64 -8.68 -1.64
N SER A 201 3.28 -8.36 -2.77
CA SER A 201 3.61 -9.36 -3.79
C SER A 201 4.85 -9.02 -4.61
N TYR A 202 5.42 -10.04 -5.26
CA TYR A 202 6.16 -9.86 -6.51
C TYR A 202 5.17 -10.07 -7.66
N LYS A 203 5.20 -9.21 -8.67
CA LYS A 203 4.27 -9.29 -9.79
C LYS A 203 5.01 -9.67 -11.05
N THR A 204 4.62 -10.78 -11.67
CA THR A 204 4.98 -11.09 -13.05
C THR A 204 3.90 -10.53 -13.97
N TYR A 205 4.26 -9.83 -15.03
CA TYR A 205 3.29 -9.22 -15.94
C TYR A 205 3.77 -9.18 -17.39
N VAL A 206 2.80 -9.07 -18.28
CA VAL A 206 2.97 -8.78 -19.70
C VAL A 206 2.57 -7.32 -20.02
N ARG A 207 3.13 -6.67 -21.04
CA ARG A 207 4.41 -6.94 -21.71
C ARG A 207 5.52 -6.10 -21.05
N PRO A 208 6.81 -6.24 -21.42
CA PRO A 208 7.88 -5.44 -20.82
C PRO A 208 7.62 -3.94 -20.86
N LEU A 209 7.80 -3.24 -19.74
CA LEU A 209 7.55 -1.80 -19.58
C LEU A 209 8.50 -0.93 -20.41
N ALA A 210 9.65 -1.48 -20.81
CA ALA A 210 10.59 -0.78 -21.67
C ALA A 210 10.11 -0.64 -23.13
N LEU A 211 9.07 -1.39 -23.54
CA LEU A 211 8.48 -1.24 -24.88
C LEU A 211 7.57 -0.01 -24.95
N PRO A 212 7.37 0.60 -26.14
CA PRO A 212 6.51 1.78 -26.27
C PRO A 212 5.09 1.57 -25.76
N TRP A 213 4.53 2.59 -25.15
CA TRP A 213 3.15 2.66 -24.68
C TRP A 213 2.57 4.08 -24.87
N PRO A 214 1.24 4.24 -25.04
CA PRO A 214 0.29 3.15 -25.31
C PRO A 214 0.59 2.44 -26.64
N TYR A 215 0.04 1.24 -26.81
CA TYR A 215 0.13 0.48 -28.07
C TYR A 215 -1.27 0.10 -28.56
N VAL A 216 -1.36 -0.28 -29.84
CA VAL A 216 -2.64 -0.62 -30.49
C VAL A 216 -2.71 -2.13 -30.71
N LEU A 217 -3.83 -2.73 -30.31
CA LEU A 217 -4.24 -4.06 -30.73
C LEU A 217 -5.02 -3.93 -32.05
N PRO A 218 -4.54 -4.53 -33.16
CA PRO A 218 -5.20 -4.40 -34.46
C PRO A 218 -6.57 -5.07 -34.50
N ALA A 219 -7.54 -4.41 -35.15
CA ALA A 219 -8.90 -4.93 -35.32
C ALA A 219 -8.93 -6.39 -35.83
N GLY A 220 -9.72 -7.24 -35.18
CA GLY A 220 -9.91 -8.64 -35.54
C GLY A 220 -8.73 -9.58 -35.23
N GLN A 221 -7.59 -9.06 -34.75
CA GLN A 221 -6.44 -9.90 -34.42
C GLN A 221 -6.58 -10.46 -32.99
N THR A 222 -6.67 -11.79 -32.88
CA THR A 222 -6.72 -12.47 -31.59
C THR A 222 -5.37 -12.42 -30.88
N VAL A 223 -5.39 -12.01 -29.61
CA VAL A 223 -4.30 -12.19 -28.65
C VAL A 223 -4.68 -13.34 -27.72
N SER A 224 -3.85 -14.38 -27.67
CA SER A 224 -4.08 -15.54 -26.80
C SER A 224 -2.94 -15.67 -25.80
N GLN A 225 -3.28 -15.85 -24.53
CA GLN A 225 -2.31 -16.06 -23.46
C GLN A 225 -2.79 -17.17 -22.54
N THR A 226 -1.84 -17.86 -21.94
CA THR A 226 -2.09 -18.96 -21.00
C THR A 226 -1.14 -18.83 -19.80
N VAL A 227 -1.67 -19.01 -18.60
CA VAL A 227 -0.88 -19.21 -17.38
C VAL A 227 -1.15 -20.62 -16.87
N SER A 228 -0.09 -21.41 -16.71
CA SER A 228 -0.15 -22.76 -16.16
C SER A 228 0.65 -22.82 -14.86
N LEU A 229 0.00 -23.20 -13.77
CA LEU A 229 0.63 -23.49 -12.49
C LEU A 229 0.67 -25.02 -12.30
N ARG A 230 1.87 -25.55 -12.09
CA ARG A 230 2.10 -26.98 -11.85
C ARG A 230 2.80 -27.17 -10.51
N ILE A 231 2.13 -27.87 -9.60
CA ILE A 231 2.63 -28.18 -8.27
C ILE A 231 3.03 -29.66 -8.24
N THR A 232 4.27 -29.94 -7.83
CA THR A 232 4.84 -31.30 -7.82
C THR A 232 5.62 -31.57 -6.54
N GLY A 233 5.64 -32.82 -6.10
CA GLY A 233 6.40 -33.27 -4.93
C GLY A 233 5.69 -34.37 -4.13
N GLU A 234 6.47 -35.11 -3.32
CA GLU A 234 5.98 -36.19 -2.44
C GLU A 234 5.97 -35.79 -0.95
N GLY A 235 6.13 -34.50 -0.65
CA GLY A 235 6.10 -34.00 0.73
C GLY A 235 4.73 -34.21 1.37
N GLY A 236 4.70 -34.86 2.54
CA GLY A 236 3.47 -35.00 3.33
C GLY A 236 2.85 -33.63 3.62
N MET A 237 1.57 -33.46 3.27
CA MET A 237 0.81 -32.28 3.68
C MET A 237 0.64 -32.27 5.20
N PRO A 238 0.66 -31.10 5.86
CA PRO A 238 0.17 -31.03 7.23
C PRO A 238 -1.27 -31.54 7.21
N ALA A 239 -1.69 -32.23 8.28
CA ALA A 239 -3.11 -32.51 8.46
C ALA A 239 -3.87 -31.17 8.35
N ALA A 240 -5.02 -31.16 7.67
CA ALA A 240 -5.90 -30.00 7.63
C ALA A 240 -6.02 -29.46 9.06
N ALA A 241 -5.73 -28.16 9.24
CA ALA A 241 -5.76 -27.55 10.56
C ALA A 241 -7.08 -27.91 11.24
N SER A 242 -7.01 -28.60 12.38
CA SER A 242 -8.19 -28.80 13.24
C SER A 242 -8.71 -27.43 13.69
N ALA A 243 -9.94 -27.40 14.22
CA ALA A 243 -10.66 -26.21 14.70
C ALA A 243 -9.76 -25.00 15.00
N ALA A 244 -10.06 -23.85 14.37
CA ALA A 244 -9.22 -22.66 14.42
C ALA A 244 -8.75 -22.34 15.84
N GLU A 245 -7.47 -22.59 16.11
CA GLU A 245 -6.87 -22.24 17.40
C GLU A 245 -6.93 -20.72 17.58
N PRO A 246 -7.15 -20.23 18.81
CA PRO A 246 -7.06 -18.81 19.11
C PRO A 246 -5.72 -18.23 18.66
N VAL A 247 -5.73 -17.03 18.09
CA VAL A 247 -4.51 -16.32 17.76
C VAL A 247 -3.80 -15.96 19.06
N SER A 248 -2.60 -16.49 19.31
CA SER A 248 -1.84 -16.19 20.53
C SER A 248 -1.03 -14.91 20.34
N VAL A 249 -0.80 -14.18 21.44
CA VAL A 249 0.09 -13.02 21.47
C VAL A 249 1.31 -13.36 22.33
N GLU A 250 2.51 -13.16 21.79
CA GLU A 250 3.78 -13.33 22.48
C GLU A 250 4.50 -11.99 22.61
N LEU A 251 4.92 -11.67 23.84
CA LEU A 251 5.74 -10.48 24.13
C LEU A 251 7.22 -10.89 24.19
N GLY A 252 8.06 -10.12 23.51
CA GLY A 252 9.50 -10.28 23.48
C GLY A 252 10.23 -9.10 24.11
N GLU A 253 11.45 -8.86 23.60
CA GLU A 253 12.37 -7.87 24.15
C GLU A 253 11.91 -6.42 23.90
N THR A 254 12.39 -5.52 24.75
CA THR A 254 12.19 -4.08 24.59
C THR A 254 13.16 -3.50 23.58
N GLY A 255 12.70 -2.58 22.73
CA GLY A 255 13.51 -1.90 21.72
C GLY A 255 13.55 -0.38 21.87
N GLN A 256 13.75 0.31 20.74
CA GLN A 256 13.76 1.77 20.67
C GLN A 256 12.40 2.37 21.07
N ARG A 257 12.36 3.68 21.31
CA ARG A 257 11.09 4.35 21.62
C ARG A 257 10.16 4.29 20.41
N LEU A 258 8.87 4.14 20.67
CA LEU A 258 7.82 4.33 19.67
C LEU A 258 7.87 5.78 19.15
N PRO A 259 7.61 5.99 17.85
CA PRO A 259 7.76 7.30 17.21
C PRO A 259 6.80 8.34 17.80
N ASP A 260 7.12 9.61 17.57
CA ASP A 260 6.11 10.66 17.65
C ASP A 260 5.00 10.38 16.63
N LEU A 261 3.78 10.78 16.95
CA LEU A 261 2.66 10.76 16.01
C LEU A 261 2.38 12.16 15.49
N GLY A 262 2.31 12.25 14.16
CA GLY A 262 1.95 13.46 13.43
C GLY A 262 0.56 13.37 12.82
N VAL A 263 -0.05 14.54 12.60
CA VAL A 263 -1.18 14.70 11.66
C VAL A 263 -0.84 15.77 10.65
N ILE A 264 -1.20 15.53 9.38
CA ILE A 264 -1.03 16.52 8.32
C ILE A 264 -2.21 17.49 8.28
N ILE A 265 -1.94 18.75 7.95
CA ILE A 265 -2.94 19.82 7.78
C ILE A 265 -2.62 20.62 6.51
N TYR A 266 -3.54 20.60 5.57
CA TYR A 266 -3.50 21.41 4.35
C TYR A 266 -4.03 22.84 4.62
N PRO A 267 -3.72 23.84 3.77
CA PRO A 267 -4.11 25.22 4.05
C PRO A 267 -5.63 25.42 4.17
N ASP A 268 -6.40 24.71 3.34
CA ASP A 268 -7.86 24.70 3.31
C ASP A 268 -8.49 23.96 4.51
N GLU A 269 -7.71 23.19 5.26
CA GLU A 269 -8.15 22.43 6.44
C GLU A 269 -7.92 23.20 7.76
N VAL A 270 -7.19 24.33 7.73
CA VAL A 270 -6.80 25.05 8.95
C VAL A 270 -7.98 25.60 9.73
N GLU A 271 -8.99 26.16 9.05
CA GLU A 271 -10.16 26.71 9.74
C GLU A 271 -10.99 25.59 10.39
N ALA A 272 -11.12 24.43 9.73
CA ALA A 272 -11.74 23.25 10.33
C ALA A 272 -10.96 22.76 11.56
N ALA A 273 -9.61 22.82 11.51
CA ALA A 273 -8.76 22.49 12.65
C ALA A 273 -8.95 23.45 13.83
N LEU A 274 -8.99 24.76 13.58
CA LEU A 274 -9.24 25.80 14.58
C LEU A 274 -10.63 25.66 15.21
N ALA A 275 -11.66 25.42 14.40
CA ALA A 275 -13.03 25.21 14.87
C ALA A 275 -13.16 23.98 15.78
N ASN A 276 -12.27 22.98 15.61
CA ASN A 276 -12.27 21.73 16.35
C ASN A 276 -11.04 21.59 17.28
N LEU A 277 -10.51 22.69 17.81
CA LEU A 277 -9.29 22.72 18.63
C LEU A 277 -9.37 21.83 19.88
N SER A 278 -10.53 21.74 20.53
CA SER A 278 -10.74 20.84 21.67
C SER A 278 -10.57 19.37 21.27
N THR A 279 -11.05 19.01 20.09
CA THR A 279 -10.90 17.67 19.51
C THR A 279 -9.45 17.40 19.09
N LEU A 280 -8.74 18.38 18.52
CA LEU A 280 -7.30 18.28 18.24
C LEU A 280 -6.49 18.07 19.53
N THR A 281 -6.83 18.81 20.59
CA THR A 281 -6.21 18.65 21.90
C THR A 281 -6.48 17.26 22.49
N LYS A 282 -7.70 16.74 22.32
CA LYS A 282 -8.07 15.38 22.75
C LYS A 282 -7.34 14.29 21.94
N LEU A 283 -7.10 14.53 20.65
CA LEU A 283 -6.32 13.62 19.80
C LEU A 283 -4.87 13.53 20.28
N GLY A 284 -4.28 14.69 20.58
CA GLY A 284 -2.96 14.80 21.23
C GLY A 284 -1.73 14.46 20.36
N PRO A 285 -1.66 14.82 19.06
CA PRO A 285 -0.46 14.55 18.26
C PRO A 285 0.77 15.32 18.78
N GLN A 286 1.94 14.68 18.75
CA GLN A 286 3.19 15.31 19.16
C GLN A 286 3.67 16.34 18.14
N GLN A 287 3.32 16.17 16.87
CA GLN A 287 3.71 17.07 15.78
C GLN A 287 2.55 17.42 14.84
N LEU A 288 2.55 18.66 14.34
CA LEU A 288 1.75 19.06 13.18
C LEU A 288 2.65 19.10 11.94
N VAL A 289 2.18 18.48 10.85
CA VAL A 289 2.83 18.55 9.54
C VAL A 289 2.02 19.46 8.63
N PHE A 290 2.64 20.47 8.04
CA PHE A 290 1.98 21.43 7.17
C PHE A 290 2.43 21.25 5.72
N HIS A 291 1.48 21.17 4.80
CA HIS A 291 1.79 21.04 3.38
C HIS A 291 1.87 22.41 2.68
N TYR A 292 3.04 22.75 2.16
CA TYR A 292 3.28 23.98 1.41
C TYR A 292 3.73 23.67 -0.01
N ASP A 293 2.91 24.05 -0.98
CA ASP A 293 3.18 23.88 -2.40
C ASP A 293 2.91 25.18 -3.18
N PRO A 294 3.95 25.97 -3.51
CA PRO A 294 3.77 27.19 -4.27
C PRO A 294 3.25 26.93 -5.70
N THR A 295 3.47 25.73 -6.25
CA THR A 295 2.94 25.35 -7.57
C THR A 295 1.43 25.13 -7.57
N ARG A 296 0.83 25.04 -6.38
CA ARG A 296 -0.61 24.96 -6.14
C ARG A 296 -1.19 26.28 -5.60
N GLY A 297 -0.42 27.36 -5.63
CA GLY A 297 -0.83 28.68 -5.19
C GLY A 297 -0.67 28.93 -3.69
N HIS A 298 0.01 28.05 -2.93
CA HIS A 298 0.24 28.29 -1.51
C HIS A 298 1.25 29.44 -1.34
N GLY A 299 0.80 30.53 -0.71
CA GLY A 299 1.60 31.74 -0.48
C GLY A 299 1.67 32.14 0.99
N LEU A 300 1.84 33.44 1.25
CA LEU A 300 1.92 34.01 2.60
C LEU A 300 0.69 33.68 3.46
N GLU A 301 -0.51 33.72 2.87
CA GLU A 301 -1.78 33.49 3.57
C GLU A 301 -1.87 32.08 4.15
N ALA A 302 -1.41 31.07 3.40
CA ALA A 302 -1.32 29.69 3.88
C ALA A 302 -0.37 29.56 5.08
N LEU A 303 0.80 30.23 5.03
CA LEU A 303 1.75 30.22 6.15
C LEU A 303 1.21 30.99 7.37
N GLN A 304 0.46 32.07 7.16
CA GLN A 304 -0.20 32.82 8.22
C GLN A 304 -1.33 32.02 8.89
N SER A 305 -2.10 31.23 8.12
CA SER A 305 -3.12 30.34 8.70
C SER A 305 -2.45 29.27 9.57
N TYR A 306 -1.36 28.66 9.11
CA TYR A 306 -0.56 27.76 9.96
C TYR A 306 -0.03 28.44 11.22
N ALA A 307 0.49 29.66 11.12
CA ALA A 307 0.96 30.40 12.29
C ALA A 307 -0.15 30.59 13.33
N ARG A 308 -1.38 30.95 12.90
CA ARG A 308 -2.56 31.04 13.78
C ARG A 308 -2.85 29.73 14.49
N LEU A 309 -2.84 28.61 13.76
CA LEU A 309 -3.10 27.29 14.34
C LEU A 309 -2.02 26.89 15.36
N THR A 310 -0.73 27.13 15.05
CA THR A 310 0.36 26.81 15.98
C THR A 310 0.36 27.67 17.24
N ALA A 311 -0.18 28.89 17.18
CA ALA A 311 -0.38 29.71 18.37
C ALA A 311 -1.48 29.14 19.28
N ALA A 312 -2.53 28.54 18.68
CA ALA A 312 -3.63 27.91 19.41
C ALA A 312 -3.30 26.50 19.92
N TYR A 313 -2.43 25.76 19.21
CA TYR A 313 -1.96 24.42 19.57
C TYR A 313 -0.43 24.33 19.50
N PRO A 314 0.29 24.78 20.54
CA PRO A 314 1.76 24.86 20.51
C PRO A 314 2.41 23.49 20.69
N VAL A 315 2.75 22.85 19.57
CA VAL A 315 3.51 21.59 19.50
C VAL A 315 4.64 21.71 18.47
N GLN A 316 5.42 20.64 18.25
CA GLN A 316 6.42 20.64 17.20
C GLN A 316 5.77 20.71 15.81
N THR A 317 6.44 21.38 14.88
CA THR A 317 5.89 21.69 13.55
C THR A 317 6.90 21.36 12.46
N THR A 318 6.45 20.65 11.44
CA THR A 318 7.23 20.36 10.23
C THR A 318 6.54 20.97 9.03
N LEU A 319 7.26 21.75 8.22
CA LEU A 319 6.77 22.20 6.92
C LEU A 319 7.22 21.22 5.83
N GLU A 320 6.30 20.51 5.19
CA GLU A 320 6.55 19.84 3.90
C GLU A 320 6.55 20.90 2.80
N CYS A 321 7.73 21.28 2.31
CA CYS A 321 7.93 22.32 1.32
C CYS A 321 8.23 21.72 -0.06
N VAL A 322 7.30 21.88 -0.98
CA VAL A 322 7.56 21.63 -2.40
C VAL A 322 8.33 22.81 -2.98
N VAL A 323 9.34 22.52 -3.78
CA VAL A 323 10.10 23.53 -4.54
C VAL A 323 9.97 23.28 -6.04
N ALA A 324 9.75 24.33 -6.82
CA ALA A 324 9.57 24.24 -8.26
C ALA A 324 10.89 23.90 -8.97
N CYS A 325 12.03 24.37 -8.45
CA CYS A 325 13.36 24.15 -9.02
C CYS A 325 13.52 24.69 -10.46
N ALA A 326 12.79 25.75 -10.81
CA ALA A 326 12.75 26.31 -12.16
C ALA A 326 13.79 27.43 -12.42
N GLY A 327 14.65 27.74 -11.45
CA GLY A 327 15.59 28.86 -11.53
C GLY A 327 16.66 28.80 -10.44
N ASP A 328 17.03 29.97 -9.90
CA ASP A 328 18.01 30.07 -8.81
C ASP A 328 17.43 29.48 -7.51
N LEU A 329 18.01 28.36 -7.08
CA LEU A 329 17.61 27.62 -5.87
C LEU A 329 17.77 28.46 -4.59
N ASP A 330 18.81 29.29 -4.51
CA ASP A 330 19.04 30.16 -3.34
C ASP A 330 17.97 31.24 -3.26
N ALA A 331 17.60 31.84 -4.39
CA ALA A 331 16.54 32.84 -4.44
C ALA A 331 15.18 32.23 -4.10
N GLU A 332 14.86 31.06 -4.66
CA GLU A 332 13.60 30.34 -4.40
C GLU A 332 13.44 29.98 -2.93
N LEU A 333 14.43 29.31 -2.33
CA LEU A 333 14.34 28.87 -0.94
C LEU A 333 14.45 30.04 0.06
N SER A 334 15.22 31.07 -0.26
CA SER A 334 15.25 32.30 0.55
C SER A 334 13.91 33.04 0.52
N ALA A 335 13.20 33.02 -0.60
CA ALA A 335 11.86 33.59 -0.70
C ALA A 335 10.88 32.85 0.23
N VAL A 336 10.89 31.50 0.21
CA VAL A 336 10.07 30.70 1.14
C VAL A 336 10.42 31.02 2.60
N ALA A 337 11.71 31.07 2.96
CA ALA A 337 12.15 31.41 4.31
C ALA A 337 11.70 32.81 4.74
N ASN A 338 11.70 33.79 3.83
CA ASN A 338 11.19 35.13 4.09
C ASN A 338 9.67 35.12 4.33
N LEU A 339 8.90 34.36 3.56
CA LEU A 339 7.45 34.22 3.77
C LEU A 339 7.13 33.55 5.11
N VAL A 340 7.87 32.49 5.49
CA VAL A 340 7.75 31.84 6.81
C VAL A 340 8.01 32.84 7.93
N ARG A 341 9.07 33.66 7.81
CA ARG A 341 9.40 34.71 8.77
C ARG A 341 8.31 35.80 8.84
N GLN A 342 7.82 36.24 7.69
CA GLN A 342 6.76 37.26 7.60
C GLN A 342 5.44 36.76 8.18
N ALA A 343 5.12 35.47 8.01
CA ALA A 343 3.95 34.84 8.62
C ALA A 343 4.07 34.69 10.14
N GLY A 344 5.30 34.78 10.70
CA GLY A 344 5.56 34.50 12.10
C GLY A 344 5.45 33.01 12.46
N LEU A 345 5.51 32.12 11.47
CA LEU A 345 5.41 30.67 11.66
C LEU A 345 6.74 30.14 12.25
N LYS A 346 6.66 29.55 13.44
CA LYS A 346 7.80 28.88 14.07
C LYS A 346 7.83 27.42 13.62
N LEU A 347 8.96 27.00 13.04
CA LEU A 347 9.17 25.64 12.56
C LEU A 347 10.15 24.89 13.48
N SER A 348 9.86 23.62 13.76
CA SER A 348 10.83 22.69 14.35
C SER A 348 11.66 21.99 13.27
N ALA A 349 11.05 21.75 12.11
CA ALA A 349 11.68 21.14 10.95
C ALA A 349 11.09 21.67 9.64
N ILE A 350 11.83 21.48 8.55
CA ILE A 350 11.37 21.62 7.18
C ILE A 350 11.80 20.37 6.41
N ALA A 351 10.91 19.78 5.61
CA ALA A 351 11.25 18.77 4.63
C ALA A 351 11.14 19.38 3.24
N VAL A 352 12.11 19.14 2.35
CA VAL A 352 12.12 19.72 1.00
C VAL A 352 12.08 18.60 -0.05
N SER A 353 11.20 18.77 -1.05
CA SER A 353 11.11 17.88 -2.20
C SER A 353 10.92 18.70 -3.49
N PRO A 354 11.71 18.48 -4.54
CA PRO A 354 11.43 19.02 -5.86
C PRO A 354 10.04 18.60 -6.35
N SER A 355 9.34 19.52 -7.02
CA SER A 355 7.99 19.29 -7.54
C SER A 355 7.98 18.16 -8.58
N VAL A 356 9.02 18.13 -9.43
CA VAL A 356 9.22 17.12 -10.48
C VAL A 356 9.42 15.71 -9.92
N ASP A 357 10.04 15.58 -8.74
CA ASP A 357 10.31 14.28 -8.10
C ASP A 357 9.08 13.68 -7.41
N ARG A 358 7.96 14.39 -7.42
CA ARG A 358 6.67 13.84 -6.99
C ARG A 358 5.97 13.05 -8.10
N GLN A 359 6.53 13.06 -9.31
CA GLN A 359 6.13 12.19 -10.41
C GLN A 359 7.09 10.99 -10.48
N SER A 360 6.55 9.82 -10.80
CA SER A 360 7.36 8.62 -10.98
C SER A 360 7.94 8.59 -12.38
N THR A 361 9.14 8.01 -12.49
CA THR A 361 9.76 7.72 -13.79
C THR A 361 9.77 6.20 -13.98
N PRO A 362 8.84 5.64 -14.78
CA PRO A 362 8.81 4.22 -15.08
C PRO A 362 10.05 3.74 -15.86
N PRO A 363 10.35 2.43 -15.85
CA PRO A 363 11.38 1.85 -16.70
C PRO A 363 11.20 2.24 -18.18
N GLY A 364 12.28 2.68 -18.83
CA GLY A 364 12.26 3.10 -20.23
C GLY A 364 11.90 4.57 -20.46
N SER A 365 11.40 5.29 -19.44
CA SER A 365 11.12 6.73 -19.53
C SER A 365 12.38 7.58 -19.31
N ALA A 366 12.43 8.75 -19.97
CA ALA A 366 13.42 9.76 -19.63
C ALA A 366 13.08 10.39 -18.28
N TRP A 367 14.10 10.57 -17.43
CA TRP A 367 13.94 11.31 -16.19
C TRP A 367 13.66 12.78 -16.51
N PRO A 368 12.69 13.43 -15.83
CA PRO A 368 12.45 14.86 -16.00
C PRO A 368 13.67 15.65 -15.49
N ASP A 369 13.89 16.82 -16.09
CA ASP A 369 14.93 17.73 -15.66
C ASP A 369 14.69 18.15 -14.20
N CYS A 370 15.70 17.90 -13.36
CA CYS A 370 15.72 18.28 -11.96
C CYS A 370 17.16 18.67 -11.61
N PRO A 371 17.39 19.82 -10.94
CA PRO A 371 18.71 20.13 -10.40
C PRO A 371 19.21 19.01 -9.47
N PRO A 372 20.54 18.85 -9.34
CA PRO A 372 21.12 17.91 -8.38
C PRO A 372 20.53 18.12 -6.98
N LEU A 373 20.14 17.03 -6.33
CA LEU A 373 19.50 17.09 -5.01
C LEU A 373 20.46 17.66 -3.95
N GLU A 374 21.76 17.49 -4.14
CA GLU A 374 22.81 18.10 -3.33
C GLU A 374 22.68 19.62 -3.30
N ASP A 375 22.44 20.25 -4.46
CA ASP A 375 22.31 21.70 -4.60
C ASP A 375 21.00 22.19 -3.99
N VAL A 376 19.91 21.46 -4.19
CA VAL A 376 18.59 21.75 -3.59
C VAL A 376 18.70 21.74 -2.06
N TYR A 377 19.32 20.71 -1.47
CA TYR A 377 19.45 20.62 -0.02
C TYR A 377 20.50 21.59 0.55
N ALA A 378 21.55 21.92 -0.20
CA ALA A 378 22.49 22.94 0.20
C ALA A 378 21.84 24.33 0.26
N ALA A 379 21.03 24.69 -0.74
CA ALA A 379 20.24 25.93 -0.73
C ALA A 379 19.22 25.94 0.41
N ALA A 380 18.54 24.81 0.67
CA ALA A 380 17.57 24.71 1.76
C ALA A 380 18.24 24.91 3.13
N ARG A 381 19.44 24.35 3.31
CA ARG A 381 20.23 24.54 4.53
C ARG A 381 20.65 25.99 4.73
N ARG A 382 21.02 26.70 3.66
CA ARG A 382 21.37 28.14 3.73
C ARG A 382 20.15 29.01 4.07
N ALA A 383 18.99 28.71 3.49
CA ALA A 383 17.75 29.46 3.73
C ALA A 383 17.15 29.22 5.13
N PHE A 384 17.31 28.02 5.69
CA PHE A 384 16.77 27.61 6.99
C PHE A 384 17.88 27.18 7.98
N PRO A 385 18.79 28.09 8.38
CA PRO A 385 19.87 27.76 9.29
C PRO A 385 19.33 27.38 10.68
N GLY A 386 19.86 26.31 11.26
CA GLY A 386 19.51 25.83 12.60
C GLY A 386 18.15 25.11 12.71
N ILE A 387 17.37 25.05 11.63
CA ILE A 387 16.15 24.22 11.54
C ILE A 387 16.53 22.82 11.06
N LYS A 388 15.90 21.78 11.62
CA LYS A 388 16.07 20.40 11.12
C LYS A 388 15.61 20.32 9.67
N LEU A 389 16.49 19.88 8.77
CA LEU A 389 16.22 19.72 7.35
C LEU A 389 15.99 18.24 7.01
N GLY A 390 14.82 17.94 6.48
CA GLY A 390 14.48 16.66 5.90
C GLY A 390 14.50 16.68 4.39
N GLY A 391 14.65 15.49 3.81
CA GLY A 391 14.50 15.25 2.39
C GLY A 391 14.01 13.83 2.15
N GLY A 392 13.81 13.48 0.89
CA GLY A 392 13.19 12.23 0.49
C GLY A 392 12.09 12.50 -0.53
N MET A 393 11.05 11.68 -0.52
CA MET A 393 9.98 11.76 -1.51
C MET A 393 8.63 11.99 -0.86
N PHE A 394 7.92 13.06 -1.25
CA PHE A 394 6.53 13.25 -0.80
C PHE A 394 5.53 12.32 -1.50
N SER A 395 5.98 11.60 -2.53
CA SER A 395 5.35 10.42 -3.13
C SER A 395 5.66 9.16 -2.30
N TYR A 396 6.07 8.05 -2.92
CA TYR A 396 6.15 6.74 -2.25
C TYR A 396 7.59 6.21 -2.14
N PHE A 397 7.72 5.08 -1.43
CA PHE A 397 9.00 4.40 -1.28
C PHE A 397 9.62 4.03 -2.64
N THR A 398 8.81 3.68 -3.65
CA THR A 398 9.25 3.47 -5.03
C THR A 398 10.19 4.58 -5.51
N GLU A 399 9.73 5.83 -5.43
CA GLU A 399 10.49 6.98 -5.93
C GLU A 399 11.74 7.21 -5.10
N LEU A 400 11.68 7.02 -3.78
CA LEU A 400 12.86 7.16 -2.90
C LEU A 400 13.90 6.06 -3.18
N ASN A 401 13.46 4.84 -3.47
CA ASN A 401 14.34 3.71 -3.75
C ASN A 401 15.01 3.86 -5.13
N ARG A 402 14.30 4.43 -6.12
CA ARG A 402 14.82 4.72 -7.46
C ARG A 402 15.75 5.93 -7.50
N LYS A 403 15.37 7.06 -6.88
CA LYS A 403 16.16 8.30 -6.83
C LYS A 403 16.54 8.61 -5.38
N ARG A 404 17.61 7.98 -4.92
CA ARG A 404 18.07 8.08 -3.53
C ARG A 404 18.62 9.47 -3.24
N VAL A 405 18.19 10.07 -2.13
CA VAL A 405 18.61 11.41 -1.71
C VAL A 405 20.01 11.38 -1.06
N PRO A 406 20.83 12.46 -1.18
CA PRO A 406 22.12 12.58 -0.51
C PRO A 406 21.94 12.80 1.01
N ALA A 407 21.64 11.71 1.71
CA ALA A 407 21.25 11.74 3.13
C ALA A 407 22.29 12.38 4.05
N GLY A 408 23.57 12.48 3.65
CA GLY A 408 24.62 13.19 4.40
C GLY A 408 24.31 14.66 4.66
N LEU A 409 23.51 15.31 3.80
CA LEU A 409 23.11 16.72 3.94
C LEU A 409 21.85 16.93 4.79
N LEU A 410 21.15 15.84 5.11
CA LEU A 410 19.83 15.84 5.75
C LEU A 410 19.93 15.44 7.22
N ASP A 411 19.08 16.01 8.06
CA ASP A 411 18.89 15.60 9.45
C ASP A 411 17.95 14.40 9.57
N PHE A 412 17.05 14.21 8.60
CA PHE A 412 16.18 13.04 8.51
C PHE A 412 15.79 12.73 7.05
N ILE A 413 15.36 11.49 6.79
CA ILE A 413 14.75 11.08 5.53
C ILE A 413 13.26 10.79 5.71
N THR A 414 12.46 11.01 4.67
CA THR A 414 11.01 10.76 4.68
C THR A 414 10.50 10.16 3.37
N HIS A 415 9.47 9.34 3.45
CA HIS A 415 8.61 8.99 2.33
C HIS A 415 7.20 8.64 2.79
N CYS A 416 6.26 8.51 1.84
CA CYS A 416 4.91 8.02 2.12
C CYS A 416 4.72 6.58 1.58
N THR A 417 3.53 6.04 1.83
CA THR A 417 3.00 4.82 1.20
C THR A 417 1.51 5.03 0.90
N CYS A 418 0.95 4.28 -0.04
CA CYS A 418 -0.48 4.28 -0.32
C CYS A 418 -0.91 2.85 -0.71
N PRO A 419 -1.90 2.25 -0.03
CA PRO A 419 -2.26 0.86 -0.24
C PRO A 419 -3.21 0.62 -1.44
N ILE A 420 -3.63 1.69 -2.14
CA ILE A 420 -4.57 1.61 -3.27
C ILE A 420 -3.95 1.95 -4.63
N VAL A 421 -2.63 1.78 -4.79
CA VAL A 421 -1.95 2.08 -6.08
C VAL A 421 -2.42 1.13 -7.17
N HIS A 422 -2.38 -0.19 -6.93
CA HIS A 422 -2.65 -1.19 -7.96
C HIS A 422 -4.04 -1.84 -7.85
N ALA A 423 -4.56 -1.98 -6.64
CA ALA A 423 -5.85 -2.58 -6.33
C ALA A 423 -6.47 -1.87 -5.13
N ALA A 424 -7.80 -1.83 -5.07
CA ALA A 424 -8.51 -1.17 -3.98
C ALA A 424 -9.53 -2.08 -3.30
N ASP A 425 -9.51 -3.40 -3.54
CA ASP A 425 -10.34 -4.34 -2.77
C ASP A 425 -9.89 -4.45 -1.31
N ASP A 426 -10.77 -4.91 -0.42
CA ASP A 426 -10.54 -4.89 1.03
C ASP A 426 -9.35 -5.75 1.45
N LEU A 427 -9.22 -6.92 0.81
CA LEU A 427 -8.12 -7.85 1.08
C LEU A 427 -6.77 -7.25 0.64
N SER A 428 -6.67 -6.66 -0.55
CA SER A 428 -5.43 -6.06 -1.07
C SER A 428 -4.94 -4.93 -0.18
N VAL A 429 -5.86 -4.04 0.25
CA VAL A 429 -5.51 -2.91 1.11
C VAL A 429 -4.97 -3.38 2.45
N MET A 430 -5.60 -4.39 3.07
CA MET A 430 -5.12 -4.89 4.36
C MET A 430 -3.81 -5.69 4.24
N GLN A 431 -3.64 -6.43 3.14
CA GLN A 431 -2.39 -7.14 2.83
C GLN A 431 -1.18 -6.20 2.68
N SER A 432 -1.38 -4.91 2.34
CA SER A 432 -0.27 -3.94 2.25
C SER A 432 0.57 -3.85 3.53
N LEU A 433 -0.02 -4.15 4.69
CA LEU A 433 0.66 -4.21 5.98
C LEU A 433 1.81 -5.24 6.00
N GLU A 434 1.70 -6.31 5.22
CA GLU A 434 2.73 -7.34 5.12
C GLU A 434 4.04 -6.78 4.53
N ALA A 435 3.96 -5.81 3.61
CA ALA A 435 5.11 -5.23 2.92
C ALA A 435 5.92 -4.24 3.77
N LEU A 436 5.31 -3.62 4.79
CA LEU A 436 5.90 -2.53 5.56
C LEU A 436 7.25 -2.87 6.24
N PRO A 437 7.49 -4.06 6.82
CA PRO A 437 8.81 -4.40 7.35
C PRO A 437 9.89 -4.50 6.27
N PHE A 438 9.53 -4.89 5.04
CA PHE A 438 10.49 -4.93 3.92
C PHE A 438 10.83 -3.52 3.44
N ILE A 439 9.85 -2.61 3.42
CA ILE A 439 10.06 -1.19 3.12
C ILE A 439 11.04 -0.59 4.14
N THR A 440 10.74 -0.73 5.42
CA THR A 440 11.58 -0.16 6.48
C THR A 440 12.97 -0.79 6.54
N ALA A 441 13.09 -2.11 6.33
CA ALA A 441 14.39 -2.78 6.23
C ALA A 441 15.20 -2.27 5.04
N SER A 442 14.57 -2.06 3.89
CA SER A 442 15.23 -1.53 2.68
C SER A 442 15.65 -0.07 2.87
N ALA A 443 14.80 0.77 3.48
CA ALA A 443 15.17 2.12 3.85
C ALA A 443 16.37 2.15 4.81
N ARG A 444 16.41 1.25 5.81
CA ARG A 444 17.55 1.12 6.72
C ARG A 444 18.81 0.62 6.03
N ALA A 445 18.70 -0.29 5.06
CA ALA A 445 19.84 -0.73 4.27
C ALA A 445 20.43 0.40 3.40
N ILE A 446 19.58 1.32 2.92
CA ILE A 446 20.00 2.45 2.08
C ILE A 446 20.56 3.61 2.91
N PHE A 447 19.88 3.98 4.01
CA PHE A 447 20.15 5.22 4.75
C PHE A 447 20.76 5.01 6.15
N GLY A 448 20.97 3.76 6.56
CA GLY A 448 21.55 3.39 7.85
C GLY A 448 20.75 3.95 9.03
N ALA A 449 21.46 4.54 9.98
CA ALA A 449 20.90 5.08 11.22
C ALA A 449 20.31 6.50 11.09
N LYS A 450 20.19 7.05 9.88
CA LYS A 450 19.58 8.37 9.66
C LYS A 450 18.18 8.42 10.30
N PRO A 451 17.81 9.47 11.05
CA PRO A 451 16.44 9.64 11.51
C PRO A 451 15.46 9.49 10.35
N TYR A 452 14.42 8.71 10.58
CA TYR A 452 13.57 8.19 9.53
C TYR A 452 12.11 8.47 9.88
N ARG A 453 11.40 9.15 8.98
CA ARG A 453 9.99 9.48 9.12
C ARG A 453 9.19 8.79 8.02
N ILE A 454 7.95 8.45 8.32
CA ILE A 454 7.01 7.95 7.32
C ILE A 454 5.72 8.77 7.38
N GLY A 455 5.28 9.19 6.20
CA GLY A 455 3.96 9.74 5.96
C GLY A 455 3.95 11.17 5.43
N PRO A 456 2.74 11.72 5.18
CA PRO A 456 1.43 11.11 5.46
C PRO A 456 1.16 9.84 4.62
N SER A 457 0.89 8.73 5.31
CA SER A 457 0.54 7.45 4.69
C SER A 457 -0.91 7.14 5.00
N THR A 458 -1.79 7.42 4.04
CA THR A 458 -3.25 7.30 4.15
C THR A 458 -3.78 6.23 3.19
N ILE A 459 -4.97 5.70 3.44
CA ILE A 459 -5.64 4.79 2.49
C ILE A 459 -5.88 5.50 1.17
N ALA A 460 -6.55 6.66 1.20
CA ALA A 460 -6.74 7.49 0.03
C ALA A 460 -5.42 8.05 -0.49
N MET A 461 -5.34 8.24 -1.80
CA MET A 461 -4.16 8.75 -2.50
C MET A 461 -4.11 10.28 -2.41
N ARG A 462 -3.11 10.84 -1.71
CA ARG A 462 -2.92 12.31 -1.59
C ARG A 462 -2.56 12.99 -2.91
N GLN A 463 -1.86 12.26 -3.78
CA GLN A 463 -1.32 12.70 -5.05
C GLN A 463 -1.06 11.44 -5.89
N ASN A 464 -1.25 11.53 -7.20
CA ASN A 464 -0.90 10.47 -8.13
C ASN A 464 0.49 10.73 -8.77
N PRO A 465 1.53 9.94 -8.46
CA PRO A 465 2.83 10.02 -9.13
C PRO A 465 2.84 9.39 -10.54
N TYR A 466 1.81 8.64 -10.92
CA TYR A 466 1.78 7.82 -12.14
C TYR A 466 0.88 8.39 -13.23
N GLY A 467 0.17 9.48 -12.94
CA GLY A 467 -0.78 10.11 -13.85
C GLY A 467 -0.97 11.60 -13.51
N GLY A 468 -1.77 12.29 -14.33
CA GLY A 468 -1.94 13.75 -14.20
C GLY A 468 -2.70 14.19 -12.94
N ALA A 469 -3.56 13.33 -12.38
CA ALA A 469 -4.32 13.61 -11.16
C ALA A 469 -4.74 12.30 -10.47
N THR A 470 -5.17 12.42 -9.22
CA THR A 470 -5.92 11.38 -8.50
C THR A 470 -7.33 11.24 -9.09
N LYS A 471 -7.92 10.05 -8.97
CA LYS A 471 -9.29 9.82 -9.43
C LYS A 471 -10.29 10.42 -8.43
N PRO A 472 -11.29 11.19 -8.87
CA PRO A 472 -12.38 11.61 -8.00
C PRO A 472 -13.22 10.39 -7.60
N ASN A 473 -13.74 10.39 -6.38
CA ASN A 473 -14.61 9.31 -5.88
C ASN A 473 -15.79 9.86 -5.05
N PRO A 474 -16.73 10.60 -5.66
CA PRO A 474 -17.87 11.18 -4.95
C PRO A 474 -18.88 10.13 -4.47
N GLU A 475 -18.96 8.97 -5.10
CA GLU A 475 -19.87 7.88 -4.75
C GLU A 475 -19.34 6.96 -3.63
N GLY A 476 -18.13 7.17 -3.13
CA GLY A 476 -17.55 6.37 -2.05
C GLY A 476 -17.33 4.90 -2.44
N GLN A 477 -16.80 4.67 -3.64
CA GLN A 477 -16.45 3.36 -4.19
C GLN A 477 -15.02 2.94 -3.81
N ARG A 478 -14.68 1.67 -4.05
CA ARG A 478 -13.32 1.13 -3.85
C ARG A 478 -12.50 1.30 -5.14
N ILE A 479 -11.94 2.49 -5.34
CA ILE A 479 -11.26 2.85 -6.59
C ILE A 479 -9.75 3.01 -6.34
N ALA A 480 -8.93 2.29 -7.12
CA ALA A 480 -7.48 2.47 -7.10
C ALA A 480 -7.10 3.91 -7.53
N MET A 481 -6.10 4.47 -6.86
CA MET A 481 -5.61 5.84 -7.09
C MET A 481 -6.63 6.96 -6.83
N ALA A 482 -7.67 6.70 -6.03
CA ALA A 482 -8.67 7.69 -5.67
C ALA A 482 -8.22 8.65 -4.56
N ASP A 483 -8.66 9.90 -4.65
CA ASP A 483 -8.42 10.94 -3.63
C ASP A 483 -9.27 10.78 -2.35
N ARG A 484 -10.26 9.90 -2.41
CA ARG A 484 -11.16 9.53 -1.31
C ARG A 484 -11.35 8.02 -1.32
N ASP A 485 -11.37 7.43 -0.13
CA ASP A 485 -11.66 6.02 0.07
C ASP A 485 -12.69 5.85 1.20
N PRO A 486 -13.81 5.14 0.97
CA PRO A 486 -14.86 5.02 1.97
C PRO A 486 -14.36 4.38 3.28
N ARG A 487 -13.38 3.47 3.20
CA ARG A 487 -12.88 2.73 4.37
C ARG A 487 -12.20 3.62 5.38
N HIS A 488 -11.76 4.80 4.96
CA HIS A 488 -11.23 5.82 5.86
C HIS A 488 -12.25 6.24 6.94
N ALA A 489 -13.56 6.14 6.65
CA ALA A 489 -14.64 6.42 7.58
C ALA A 489 -15.15 5.20 8.37
N GLY A 490 -14.60 4.00 8.13
CA GLY A 490 -15.00 2.76 8.80
C GLY A 490 -13.98 2.25 9.83
N LEU A 491 -14.35 1.20 10.58
CA LEU A 491 -13.46 0.46 11.47
C LEU A 491 -12.23 -0.11 10.73
N PHE A 492 -12.37 -0.39 9.44
CA PHE A 492 -11.27 -0.82 8.57
C PHE A 492 -10.04 0.09 8.69
N ALA A 493 -10.21 1.41 8.64
CA ALA A 493 -9.09 2.34 8.75
C ALA A 493 -8.48 2.41 10.15
N ALA A 494 -9.29 2.19 11.20
CA ALA A 494 -8.79 2.08 12.56
C ALA A 494 -7.90 0.85 12.74
N ALA A 495 -8.34 -0.32 12.25
CA ALA A 495 -7.54 -1.54 12.24
C ALA A 495 -6.28 -1.39 11.39
N TRP A 496 -6.39 -0.82 10.19
CA TRP A 496 -5.26 -0.57 9.31
C TRP A 496 -4.22 0.35 9.95
N ALA A 497 -4.63 1.43 10.63
CA ALA A 497 -3.69 2.36 11.28
C ALA A 497 -2.91 1.71 12.44
N ILE A 498 -3.58 0.93 13.30
CA ILE A 498 -2.91 0.17 14.37
C ILE A 498 -1.99 -0.90 13.76
N GLY A 499 -2.46 -1.61 12.74
CA GLY A 499 -1.68 -2.60 12.00
C GLY A 499 -0.42 -1.99 11.36
N TYR A 500 -0.54 -0.81 10.74
CA TYR A 500 0.58 -0.08 10.16
C TYR A 500 1.63 0.22 11.21
N ALA A 501 1.22 0.84 12.33
CA ALA A 501 2.11 1.17 13.43
C ALA A 501 2.80 -0.08 14.00
N ALA A 502 2.07 -1.19 14.17
CA ALA A 502 2.63 -2.47 14.62
C ALA A 502 3.73 -2.98 13.68
N ARG A 503 3.55 -2.87 12.36
CA ARG A 503 4.50 -3.38 11.35
C ARG A 503 5.76 -2.53 11.22
N VAL A 504 5.68 -1.22 11.46
CA VAL A 504 6.85 -0.32 11.37
C VAL A 504 7.53 -0.05 12.71
N ALA A 505 6.95 -0.46 13.84
CA ALA A 505 7.47 -0.13 15.18
C ALA A 505 8.94 -0.52 15.39
N SER A 506 9.34 -1.69 14.89
CA SER A 506 10.72 -2.18 15.03
C SER A 506 11.75 -1.37 14.22
N ALA A 507 11.30 -0.54 13.27
CA ALA A 507 12.17 0.27 12.43
C ALA A 507 12.78 1.49 13.14
N GLY A 508 12.28 1.84 14.34
CA GLY A 508 12.78 3.00 15.09
C GLY A 508 12.55 4.32 14.37
N LEU A 509 11.31 4.56 13.93
CA LEU A 509 10.94 5.81 13.27
C LEU A 509 11.05 7.00 14.25
N GLU A 510 11.38 8.19 13.74
CA GLU A 510 11.31 9.45 14.50
C GLU A 510 9.86 9.98 14.52
N LEU A 511 9.14 9.88 13.39
CA LEU A 511 7.77 10.37 13.21
C LEU A 511 6.98 9.42 12.32
N LEU A 512 5.73 9.17 12.69
CA LEU A 512 4.74 8.46 11.87
C LEU A 512 3.49 9.32 11.70
N THR A 513 3.04 9.51 10.46
CA THR A 513 1.83 10.28 10.12
C THR A 513 0.89 9.40 9.29
N LEU A 514 -0.25 9.00 9.86
CA LEU A 514 -1.22 8.06 9.23
C LEU A 514 -2.56 8.70 8.86
N SER A 515 -2.75 9.98 9.16
CA SER A 515 -3.97 10.72 8.85
C SER A 515 -3.71 12.22 8.77
N GLY A 516 -4.66 12.93 8.16
CA GLY A 516 -4.85 14.35 8.41
C GLY A 516 -5.60 14.58 9.73
N PHE A 517 -5.78 15.85 10.10
CA PHE A 517 -6.75 16.20 11.15
C PHE A 517 -8.18 16.33 10.59
N ALA A 518 -8.33 17.07 9.49
CA ALA A 518 -9.58 17.25 8.76
C ALA A 518 -9.40 16.81 7.29
N GLY A 519 -10.42 17.03 6.47
CA GLY A 519 -10.37 16.71 5.03
C GLY A 519 -10.64 15.24 4.70
N PRO A 520 -10.40 14.82 3.44
CA PRO A 520 -10.81 13.50 2.95
C PRO A 520 -10.12 12.33 3.67
N PHE A 521 -8.90 12.51 4.16
CA PHE A 521 -8.15 11.52 4.94
C PHE A 521 -7.88 11.97 6.39
N GLY A 522 -8.73 12.88 6.91
CA GLY A 522 -8.69 13.35 8.29
C GLY A 522 -9.33 12.40 9.30
N VAL A 523 -9.10 12.66 10.59
CA VAL A 523 -9.81 11.95 11.68
C VAL A 523 -11.24 12.44 11.87
N LEU A 524 -11.62 13.56 11.27
CA LEU A 524 -12.97 14.12 11.30
C LEU A 524 -13.67 13.96 9.95
N ALA A 525 -14.97 13.70 9.99
CA ALA A 525 -15.82 13.69 8.82
C ALA A 525 -15.85 15.09 8.17
N ALA A 526 -15.68 15.12 6.85
CA ALA A 526 -15.79 16.30 6.02
C ALA A 526 -17.25 16.52 5.58
N SER A 527 -17.50 17.68 4.99
CA SER A 527 -18.80 18.00 4.40
C SER A 527 -19.16 17.01 3.28
N GLY A 528 -20.43 16.59 3.23
CA GLY A 528 -20.96 15.66 2.23
C GLY A 528 -20.78 14.17 2.56
N GLU A 529 -20.22 13.84 3.73
CA GLU A 529 -20.23 12.46 4.23
C GLU A 529 -21.59 12.06 4.83
N PRO A 530 -21.91 10.75 4.89
CA PRO A 530 -23.14 10.23 5.49
C PRO A 530 -23.22 10.35 7.03
N VAL A 531 -22.28 11.06 7.65
CA VAL A 531 -22.25 11.39 9.08
C VAL A 531 -22.08 12.91 9.24
N ALA A 532 -22.38 13.45 10.42
CA ALA A 532 -22.28 14.89 10.65
C ALA A 532 -20.86 15.41 10.42
N GLU A 533 -20.73 16.54 9.70
CA GLU A 533 -19.45 17.22 9.51
C GLU A 533 -18.80 17.56 10.86
N GLY A 534 -17.49 17.32 10.96
CA GLY A 534 -16.73 17.47 12.20
C GLY A 534 -16.88 16.33 13.20
N ALA A 535 -17.75 15.33 12.95
CA ALA A 535 -17.83 14.15 13.79
C ALA A 535 -16.54 13.30 13.68
N PRO A 536 -16.00 12.76 14.79
CA PRO A 536 -14.88 11.83 14.73
C PRO A 536 -15.23 10.58 13.91
N ARG A 537 -14.36 10.23 12.95
CA ARG A 537 -14.38 8.93 12.26
C ARG A 537 -13.79 7.86 13.20
N PRO A 538 -14.07 6.56 12.99
CA PRO A 538 -13.50 5.47 13.81
C PRO A 538 -11.97 5.50 13.93
N ILE A 539 -11.26 5.95 12.88
CA ILE A 539 -9.80 6.11 12.90
C ILE A 539 -9.32 7.10 13.99
N PHE A 540 -10.17 8.02 14.48
CA PHE A 540 -9.84 8.93 15.57
C PHE A 540 -9.31 8.19 16.81
N ASP A 541 -9.98 7.10 17.22
CA ASP A 541 -9.58 6.34 18.41
C ASP A 541 -8.26 5.59 18.20
N ALA A 542 -8.00 5.12 16.97
CA ALA A 542 -6.71 4.53 16.61
C ALA A 542 -5.59 5.57 16.70
N ILE A 543 -5.73 6.73 16.06
CA ILE A 543 -4.71 7.79 16.06
C ILE A 543 -4.49 8.33 17.47
N LYS A 544 -5.56 8.56 18.25
CA LYS A 544 -5.44 8.94 19.67
C LYS A 544 -4.68 7.88 20.46
N GLY A 545 -5.03 6.61 20.27
CA GLY A 545 -4.35 5.48 20.89
C GLY A 545 -2.86 5.43 20.56
N LEU A 546 -2.47 5.73 19.33
CA LEU A 546 -1.07 5.82 18.90
C LEU A 546 -0.36 7.04 19.48
N CYS A 547 -1.02 8.20 19.55
CA CYS A 547 -0.48 9.40 20.20
C CYS A 547 -0.16 9.17 21.68
N GLU A 548 -0.99 8.38 22.38
CA GLU A 548 -0.76 7.98 23.77
C GLU A 548 0.37 6.95 23.93
N MET A 549 0.77 6.27 22.85
CA MET A 549 1.87 5.30 22.84
C MET A 549 3.22 5.94 22.51
N ALA A 550 3.22 7.16 21.97
CA ALA A 550 4.43 7.88 21.58
C ALA A 550 5.43 7.97 22.74
N GLY A 551 6.71 7.71 22.45
CA GLY A 551 7.78 7.77 23.43
C GLY A 551 7.87 6.60 24.43
N LEU A 552 6.90 5.68 24.47
CA LEU A 552 7.04 4.43 25.23
C LEU A 552 8.16 3.57 24.63
N ALA A 553 8.84 2.77 25.45
CA ALA A 553 9.81 1.81 24.94
C ALA A 553 9.06 0.72 24.18
N TYR A 554 9.35 0.51 22.89
CA TYR A 554 8.76 -0.55 22.09
C TYR A 554 8.94 -1.91 22.80
N VAL A 555 7.91 -2.74 22.77
CA VAL A 555 7.98 -4.15 23.19
C VAL A 555 7.67 -4.99 21.97
N ALA A 556 8.56 -5.91 21.61
CA ALA A 556 8.28 -6.85 20.53
C ALA A 556 6.99 -7.62 20.85
N ALA A 557 6.03 -7.60 19.93
CA ALA A 557 4.77 -8.31 20.07
C ALA A 557 4.52 -9.09 18.78
N ARG A 558 4.44 -10.41 18.88
CA ARG A 558 4.18 -11.30 17.74
C ARG A 558 2.87 -12.03 17.97
N THR A 559 2.10 -12.19 16.90
CA THR A 559 0.89 -13.00 16.89
C THR A 559 1.15 -14.28 16.12
N SER A 560 0.48 -15.38 16.49
CA SER A 560 0.62 -16.66 15.77
C SER A 560 0.11 -16.60 14.33
N ASP A 561 -0.83 -15.69 14.05
CA ASP A 561 -1.33 -15.39 12.72
C ASP A 561 -1.39 -13.87 12.48
N GLN A 562 -0.32 -13.35 11.89
CA GLN A 562 -0.18 -11.93 11.53
C GLN A 562 -1.07 -11.49 10.36
N THR A 563 -1.73 -12.44 9.68
CA THR A 563 -2.73 -12.12 8.64
C THR A 563 -4.10 -11.83 9.25
N LYS A 564 -4.34 -12.28 10.49
CA LYS A 564 -5.59 -12.07 11.22
C LYS A 564 -5.51 -10.99 12.27
N VAL A 565 -4.46 -10.98 13.09
CA VAL A 565 -4.33 -10.03 14.20
C VAL A 565 -2.92 -9.48 14.24
N LEU A 566 -2.79 -8.16 14.41
CA LEU A 566 -1.52 -7.52 14.72
C LEU A 566 -1.54 -6.89 16.11
N ALA A 567 -0.36 -6.80 16.72
CA ALA A 567 -0.16 -6.26 18.06
C ALA A 567 0.94 -5.19 18.04
N LEU A 568 0.65 -4.02 18.60
CA LEU A 568 1.62 -2.98 18.93
C LEU A 568 1.73 -2.88 20.45
N ALA A 569 2.93 -3.04 21.01
CA ALA A 569 3.13 -2.94 22.45
C ALA A 569 4.23 -1.93 22.80
N GLY A 570 4.05 -1.27 23.94
CA GLY A 570 4.95 -0.28 24.50
C GLY A 570 5.00 -0.38 26.02
N ARG A 571 6.15 -0.07 26.61
CA ARG A 571 6.38 -0.08 28.06
C ARG A 571 6.67 1.32 28.56
N SER A 572 5.94 1.74 29.59
CA SER A 572 6.18 2.99 30.29
C SER A 572 7.47 2.92 31.12
N ALA A 573 7.98 4.07 31.55
CA ALA A 573 9.09 4.15 32.50
C ALA A 573 8.78 3.47 33.86
N SER A 574 7.50 3.37 34.23
CA SER A 574 7.04 2.63 35.42
C SER A 574 6.99 1.11 35.23
N GLY A 575 7.36 0.60 34.06
CA GLY A 575 7.38 -0.83 33.74
C GLY A 575 6.05 -1.41 33.26
N LYS A 576 4.97 -0.61 33.22
CA LYS A 576 3.65 -1.03 32.73
C LYS A 576 3.69 -1.21 31.22
N THR A 577 3.29 -2.40 30.75
CA THR A 577 3.09 -2.67 29.32
C THR A 577 1.68 -2.28 28.93
N VAL A 578 1.56 -1.52 27.84
CA VAL A 578 0.33 -1.22 27.13
C VAL A 578 0.43 -1.85 25.75
N ALA A 579 -0.65 -2.45 25.27
CA ALA A 579 -0.74 -3.00 23.93
C ALA A 579 -2.03 -2.62 23.23
N TRP A 580 -1.95 -2.48 21.91
CA TRP A 580 -3.08 -2.40 21.01
C TRP A 580 -3.09 -3.64 20.13
N LEU A 581 -4.25 -4.29 20.04
CA LEU A 581 -4.53 -5.38 19.10
C LEU A 581 -5.47 -4.86 18.02
N ALA A 582 -5.26 -5.30 16.78
CA ALA A 582 -6.16 -5.02 15.66
C ALA A 582 -6.54 -6.33 14.96
N ASN A 583 -7.84 -6.62 14.86
CA ASN A 583 -8.35 -7.64 13.95
C ASN A 583 -8.28 -7.07 12.52
N LEU A 584 -7.65 -7.79 11.61
CA LEU A 584 -7.45 -7.40 10.21
C LEU A 584 -8.48 -8.01 9.26
N THR A 585 -9.43 -8.79 9.79
CA THR A 585 -10.36 -9.60 9.00
C THR A 585 -11.79 -9.08 9.09
N ALA A 586 -12.60 -9.52 8.13
CA ALA A 586 -14.04 -9.34 8.13
C ALA A 586 -14.77 -10.33 9.06
N ASP A 587 -14.04 -11.18 9.78
CA ASP A 587 -14.56 -12.25 10.63
C ASP A 587 -14.27 -11.99 12.12
N ASP A 588 -15.01 -12.67 12.99
CA ASP A 588 -14.68 -12.74 14.41
C ASP A 588 -13.39 -13.55 14.60
N VAL A 589 -12.44 -13.01 15.38
CA VAL A 589 -11.19 -13.69 15.70
C VAL A 589 -11.07 -13.87 17.21
N THR A 590 -10.90 -15.12 17.65
CA THR A 590 -10.57 -15.42 19.04
C THR A 590 -9.07 -15.23 19.26
N VAL A 591 -8.69 -14.45 20.27
CA VAL A 591 -7.31 -14.11 20.59
C VAL A 591 -6.99 -14.52 22.02
N ASP A 592 -5.92 -15.28 22.20
CA ASP A 592 -5.35 -15.59 23.52
C ASP A 592 -4.43 -14.45 23.98
N ILE A 593 -4.85 -13.76 25.04
CA ILE A 593 -4.16 -12.61 25.63
C ILE A 593 -3.55 -12.96 27.00
N SER A 594 -3.22 -14.23 27.21
CA SER A 594 -2.51 -14.74 28.40
C SER A 594 -1.17 -14.05 28.65
N ALA A 595 -0.49 -13.56 27.60
CA ALA A 595 0.72 -12.74 27.73
C ALA A 595 0.51 -11.43 28.51
N PHE A 596 -0.75 -11.00 28.69
CA PHE A 596 -1.13 -9.83 29.48
C PHE A 596 -1.84 -10.20 30.80
N GLY A 597 -1.79 -11.48 31.21
CA GLY A 597 -2.44 -11.97 32.43
C GLY A 597 -3.98 -12.02 32.34
N ARG A 598 -4.52 -12.15 31.13
CA ARG A 598 -5.97 -12.26 30.85
C ARG A 598 -6.26 -13.56 30.09
N GLY A 599 -7.52 -13.96 29.98
CA GLY A 599 -7.91 -15.17 29.23
C GLY A 599 -7.95 -14.94 27.72
N GLN A 600 -9.03 -15.39 27.07
CA GLN A 600 -9.27 -15.13 25.65
C GLN A 600 -10.21 -13.94 25.46
N LEU A 601 -10.09 -13.30 24.30
CA LEU A 601 -10.97 -12.23 23.84
C LEU A 601 -11.44 -12.56 22.42
N VAL A 602 -12.73 -12.39 22.14
CA VAL A 602 -13.25 -12.40 20.77
C VAL A 602 -13.23 -10.97 20.24
N MET A 603 -12.48 -10.75 19.17
CA MET A 603 -12.41 -9.47 18.47
C MET A 603 -13.33 -9.51 17.26
N THR A 604 -14.33 -8.62 17.21
CA THR A 604 -15.23 -8.48 16.06
C THR A 604 -14.48 -7.96 14.82
N PRO A 605 -15.09 -7.99 13.62
CA PRO A 605 -14.43 -7.55 12.39
C PRO A 605 -13.82 -6.15 12.54
N TYR A 606 -12.56 -6.01 12.14
CA TYR A 606 -11.79 -4.77 12.23
C TYR A 606 -11.72 -4.09 13.61
N ALA A 607 -12.05 -4.82 14.69
CA ALA A 607 -11.98 -4.25 16.03
C ALA A 607 -10.54 -3.91 16.43
N ILE A 608 -10.38 -2.78 17.11
CA ILE A 608 -9.15 -2.44 17.83
C ILE A 608 -9.40 -2.56 19.33
N THR A 609 -8.44 -3.13 20.06
CA THR A 609 -8.56 -3.31 21.52
C THR A 609 -7.29 -2.89 22.23
N ARG A 610 -7.43 -2.03 23.24
CA ARG A 610 -6.35 -1.66 24.15
C ARG A 610 -6.30 -2.59 25.36
N ILE A 611 -5.11 -3.04 25.71
CA ILE A 611 -4.81 -3.83 26.91
C ILE A 611 -3.74 -3.10 27.71
N GLY A 612 -3.90 -3.06 29.04
CA GLY A 612 -2.93 -2.44 29.96
C GLY A 612 -3.38 -1.08 30.47
#